data_AF-A0A556PXB9-F1
#
_entry.id   AF-A0A556PXB9-F1
#
_cell.length_a   1.000
_cell.length_b   1.000
_cell.length_c   1.000
_cell.angle_alpha   90.00
_cell.angle_beta   90.00
_cell.angle_gamma   90.00
#
_symmetry.space_group_name_H-M   'P 1'
#
loop_
_entity.id
_entity.type
_entity.pdbx_description
1 polymer ?
#
loop_
_entity_poly.entity_id
_entity_poly.type
_entity_poly.pdbx_seq_one_letter_code
_entity_poly.pdbx_strand_id
1 'polypeptide(L)'
;MNSVNEYQDQLVHTFIEQYKHTYVKADRYDMTGLKHHLRFFRELKPELDSREQVIYDAVIHMQVSLQIHDRVEFDFLPNDRTYNMVGSIQMNALIGDYHSSWFYKLLSGSGELSALDHFLEPVKQVNRTKIELLHNEQLSAIEILDKVEDIYIGLYDAYASYYQLTDYNYLRKQIIYHFVYRQQPFWIEKMIKQNSQVIEKWLERKSQFEETSINCE
;
A
#
# COMPACT_ATOMS: atom_id res chain seq x y z
N MET A 1 -10.49 2.49 -24.32
CA MET A 1 -9.34 2.86 -23.47
C MET A 1 -9.52 4.21 -22.74
N ASN A 2 -10.18 5.23 -23.32
CA ASN A 2 -10.40 6.51 -22.62
C ASN A 2 -11.37 6.43 -21.42
N SER A 3 -12.45 5.65 -21.51
CA SER A 3 -13.47 5.57 -20.45
C SER A 3 -13.00 4.90 -19.15
N VAL A 4 -12.07 3.94 -19.22
CA VAL A 4 -11.53 3.24 -18.03
C VAL A 4 -10.62 4.14 -17.22
N ASN A 5 -9.80 4.97 -17.90
CA ASN A 5 -8.96 5.95 -17.22
C ASN A 5 -9.79 7.06 -16.58
N GLU A 6 -10.82 7.56 -17.27
CA GLU A 6 -11.75 8.57 -16.75
C GLU A 6 -12.49 8.09 -15.50
N TYR A 7 -12.98 6.84 -15.49
CA TYR A 7 -13.65 6.26 -14.31
C TYR A 7 -12.70 6.16 -13.10
N GLN A 8 -11.47 5.70 -13.30
CA GLN A 8 -10.49 5.59 -12.22
C GLN A 8 -10.05 6.96 -11.69
N ASP A 9 -9.91 7.96 -12.56
CA ASP A 9 -9.61 9.33 -12.14
C ASP A 9 -10.77 9.92 -11.33
N GLN A 10 -12.02 9.61 -11.70
CA GLN A 10 -13.20 9.99 -10.92
C GLN A 10 -13.24 9.33 -9.54
N LEU A 11 -12.83 8.06 -9.41
CA LEU A 11 -12.73 7.39 -8.10
C LEU A 11 -11.71 8.07 -7.19
N VAL A 12 -10.53 8.42 -7.70
CA VAL A 12 -9.52 9.17 -6.94
C VAL A 12 -10.06 10.52 -6.52
N HIS A 13 -10.68 11.26 -7.45
CA HIS A 13 -11.26 12.57 -7.17
C HIS A 13 -12.32 12.48 -6.06
N THR A 14 -13.26 11.54 -6.18
CA THR A 14 -14.33 11.34 -5.20
C THR A 14 -13.77 11.01 -3.82
N PHE A 15 -12.79 10.09 -3.76
CA PHE A 15 -12.14 9.73 -2.50
C PHE A 15 -11.45 10.94 -1.85
N ILE A 16 -10.68 11.71 -2.62
CA ILE A 16 -9.97 12.88 -2.11
C ILE A 16 -10.93 13.99 -1.69
N GLU A 17 -11.97 14.28 -2.45
CA GLU A 17 -12.98 15.29 -2.07
C GLU A 17 -13.71 14.91 -0.79
N GLN A 18 -14.08 13.64 -0.65
CA GLN A 18 -14.83 13.16 0.50
C GLN A 18 -13.99 13.09 1.77
N TYR A 19 -12.73 12.64 1.64
CA TYR A 19 -11.96 12.20 2.80
C TYR A 19 -10.70 13.01 3.07
N LYS A 20 -10.22 13.87 2.18
CA LYS A 20 -9.06 14.74 2.45
C LYS A 20 -9.40 15.76 3.54
N HIS A 21 -8.52 15.91 4.52
CA HIS A 21 -8.67 16.96 5.52
C HIS A 21 -8.56 18.36 4.88
N THR A 22 -9.36 19.33 5.34
CA THR A 22 -9.43 20.68 4.75
C THR A 22 -8.07 21.39 4.67
N TYR A 23 -7.21 21.18 5.68
CA TYR A 23 -5.87 21.78 5.74
C TYR A 23 -4.78 20.98 5.02
N VAL A 24 -5.09 19.82 4.47
CA VAL A 24 -4.12 18.99 3.74
C VAL A 24 -4.24 19.32 2.26
N LYS A 25 -3.10 19.60 1.63
CA LYS A 25 -3.02 19.81 0.18
C LYS A 25 -3.03 18.46 -0.55
N ALA A 26 -3.69 18.43 -1.71
CA ALA A 26 -3.83 17.20 -2.49
C ALA A 26 -2.48 16.66 -3.00
N ASP A 27 -1.50 17.52 -3.25
CA ASP A 27 -0.14 17.16 -3.68
C ASP A 27 0.66 16.31 -2.65
N ARG A 28 0.16 16.18 -1.42
CA ARG A 28 0.71 15.31 -0.39
C ARG A 28 0.39 13.83 -0.61
N TYR A 29 -0.59 13.53 -1.46
CA TYR A 29 -1.00 12.16 -1.77
C TYR A 29 -0.30 11.66 -3.02
N ASP A 30 0.12 10.40 -3.00
CA ASP A 30 0.51 9.68 -4.20
C ASP A 30 -0.76 9.31 -4.99
N MET A 31 -1.24 10.25 -5.83
CA MET A 31 -2.47 10.07 -6.60
C MET A 31 -2.39 8.88 -7.55
N THR A 32 -1.20 8.64 -8.12
CA THR A 32 -0.96 7.50 -8.99
C THR A 32 -1.04 6.20 -8.20
N GLY A 33 -0.38 6.11 -7.05
CA GLY A 33 -0.49 4.96 -6.15
C GLY A 33 -1.93 4.70 -5.71
N LEU A 34 -2.64 5.74 -5.26
CA LEU A 34 -4.04 5.66 -4.83
C LEU A 34 -4.96 5.16 -5.96
N LYS A 35 -4.78 5.67 -7.19
CA LYS A 35 -5.53 5.20 -8.37
C LYS A 35 -5.42 3.69 -8.55
N HIS A 36 -4.21 3.16 -8.43
CA HIS A 36 -3.96 1.73 -8.58
C HIS A 36 -4.53 0.92 -7.41
N HIS A 37 -4.44 1.42 -6.17
CA HIS A 37 -5.06 0.76 -5.02
C HIS A 37 -6.57 0.66 -5.17
N LEU A 38 -7.24 1.78 -5.48
CA LEU A 38 -8.69 1.81 -5.72
C LEU A 38 -9.08 0.79 -6.82
N ARG A 39 -8.32 0.76 -7.91
CA ARG A 39 -8.52 -0.19 -9.00
C ARG A 39 -8.37 -1.64 -8.53
N PHE A 40 -7.25 -2.02 -7.90
CA PHE A 40 -6.98 -3.41 -7.54
C PHE A 40 -7.93 -3.94 -6.45
N PHE A 41 -8.29 -3.13 -5.45
CA PHE A 41 -9.30 -3.53 -4.47
C PHE A 41 -10.68 -3.69 -5.11
N ARG A 42 -11.04 -2.87 -6.11
CA ARG A 42 -12.24 -3.07 -6.91
C ARG A 42 -12.17 -4.32 -7.80
N GLU A 43 -11.01 -4.66 -8.35
CA GLU A 43 -10.86 -5.90 -9.13
C GLU A 43 -10.99 -7.15 -8.25
N LEU A 44 -10.54 -7.10 -6.99
CA LEU A 44 -10.76 -8.18 -6.02
C LEU A 44 -12.25 -8.38 -5.72
N LYS A 45 -13.01 -7.29 -5.58
CA LYS A 45 -14.44 -7.33 -5.33
C LYS A 45 -15.17 -6.22 -6.10
N PRO A 46 -15.62 -6.50 -7.34
CA PRO A 46 -16.20 -5.48 -8.22
C PRO A 46 -17.52 -4.93 -7.70
N GLU A 47 -18.36 -5.83 -7.21
CA GLU A 47 -19.68 -5.52 -6.66
C GLU A 47 -19.60 -5.39 -5.15
N LEU A 48 -19.95 -4.20 -4.67
CA LEU A 48 -20.03 -3.86 -3.25
C LEU A 48 -21.46 -3.41 -2.94
N ASP A 49 -22.07 -4.04 -1.95
CA ASP A 49 -23.25 -3.47 -1.30
C ASP A 49 -22.88 -2.26 -0.41
N SER A 50 -23.86 -1.64 0.24
CA SER A 50 -23.64 -0.46 1.09
C SER A 50 -22.74 -0.73 2.29
N ARG A 51 -22.79 -1.95 2.85
CA ARG A 51 -21.96 -2.39 3.97
C ARG A 51 -20.53 -2.64 3.50
N GLU A 52 -20.37 -3.36 2.40
CA GLU A 52 -19.09 -3.69 1.79
C GLU A 52 -18.37 -2.44 1.28
N GLN A 53 -19.11 -1.41 0.84
CA GLN A 53 -18.56 -0.11 0.49
C GLN A 53 -17.84 0.55 1.67
N VAL A 54 -18.40 0.46 2.89
CA VAL A 54 -17.76 1.00 4.10
C VAL A 54 -16.46 0.26 4.41
N ILE A 55 -16.46 -1.07 4.26
CA ILE A 55 -15.26 -1.88 4.48
C ILE A 55 -14.18 -1.54 3.44
N TYR A 56 -14.57 -1.43 2.17
CA TYR A 56 -13.68 -1.01 1.09
C TYR A 56 -13.05 0.36 1.38
N ASP A 57 -13.86 1.37 1.70
CA ASP A 57 -13.36 2.72 2.01
C ASP A 57 -12.39 2.68 3.20
N ALA A 58 -12.71 1.94 4.26
CA ALA A 58 -11.86 1.79 5.42
C ALA A 58 -10.50 1.15 5.07
N VAL A 59 -10.50 0.10 4.27
CA VAL A 59 -9.28 -0.60 3.85
C VAL A 59 -8.41 0.30 2.96
N ILE A 60 -9.00 1.08 2.05
CA ILE A 60 -8.26 2.08 1.26
C ILE A 60 -7.62 3.13 2.17
N HIS A 61 -8.36 3.61 3.18
CA HIS A 61 -7.82 4.51 4.19
C HIS A 61 -6.59 3.94 4.91
N MET A 62 -6.67 2.67 5.35
CA MET A 62 -5.54 2.00 5.98
C MET A 62 -4.36 1.84 5.01
N GLN A 63 -4.61 1.49 3.75
CA GLN A 63 -3.58 1.41 2.72
C GLN A 63 -2.85 2.74 2.53
N VAL A 64 -3.59 3.85 2.41
CA VAL A 64 -3.01 5.20 2.29
C VAL A 64 -2.18 5.54 3.52
N SER A 65 -2.68 5.25 4.72
CA SER A 65 -1.95 5.46 5.97
C SER A 65 -0.61 4.73 5.96
N LEU A 66 -0.62 3.42 5.67
CA LEU A 66 0.57 2.58 5.61
C LEU A 66 1.63 3.13 4.65
N GLN A 67 1.22 3.61 3.47
CA GLN A 67 2.15 4.17 2.48
C GLN A 67 2.73 5.51 2.87
N ILE A 68 1.95 6.35 3.55
CA ILE A 68 2.44 7.64 4.04
C ILE A 68 3.47 7.43 5.14
N HIS A 69 3.23 6.47 6.05
CA HIS A 69 4.17 6.15 7.12
C HIS A 69 5.50 5.57 6.62
N ASP A 70 5.51 4.80 5.51
CA ASP A 70 6.75 4.30 4.90
C ASP A 70 7.77 5.41 4.64
N ARG A 71 7.28 6.54 4.11
CA ARG A 71 8.13 7.70 3.80
C ARG A 71 8.59 8.42 5.07
N VAL A 72 7.70 8.51 6.06
CA VAL A 72 7.96 9.20 7.35
C VAL A 72 9.05 8.49 8.15
N GLU A 73 8.95 7.16 8.33
CA GLU A 73 9.88 6.37 9.15
C GLU A 73 11.33 6.52 8.67
N PHE A 74 11.53 6.58 7.35
CA PHE A 74 12.85 6.75 6.76
C PHE A 74 13.36 8.19 6.82
N ASP A 75 12.49 9.17 6.54
CA ASP A 75 12.86 10.58 6.66
C ASP A 75 13.20 10.94 8.12
N PHE A 76 12.84 10.07 9.09
CA PHE A 76 13.27 10.17 10.49
C PHE A 76 14.72 9.75 10.80
N LEU A 77 15.53 9.34 9.80
CA LEU A 77 16.96 8.98 9.93
C LEU A 77 17.73 9.72 8.79
N PRO A 78 18.73 10.66 8.96
CA PRO A 78 19.66 11.02 10.04
C PRO A 78 19.92 12.56 10.25
N ASN A 79 21.08 12.90 10.85
CA ASN A 79 21.58 14.12 11.56
C ASN A 79 21.47 15.56 10.99
N ASP A 80 20.93 15.81 9.80
CA ASP A 80 21.06 17.15 9.17
C ASP A 80 19.74 17.68 8.59
N ARG A 81 18.73 17.84 9.46
CA ARG A 81 17.40 18.33 9.03
C ARG A 81 17.24 19.81 9.25
N THR A 82 16.82 20.50 8.20
CA THR A 82 16.30 21.86 8.29
C THR A 82 14.90 21.86 8.91
N TYR A 83 14.52 22.96 9.58
CA TYR A 83 13.21 23.13 10.22
C TYR A 83 12.02 22.84 9.28
N ASN A 84 12.13 23.25 8.01
CA ASN A 84 11.09 23.02 7.00
C ASN A 84 10.93 21.53 6.64
N MET A 85 12.02 20.75 6.66
CA MET A 85 11.98 19.32 6.43
C MET A 85 11.26 18.60 7.59
N VAL A 86 11.57 18.98 8.84
CA VAL A 86 10.91 18.42 10.03
C VAL A 86 9.40 18.69 10.01
N GLY A 87 8.98 19.91 9.70
CA GLY A 87 7.55 20.25 9.60
C GLY A 87 6.83 19.47 8.50
N SER A 88 7.49 19.22 7.37
CA SER A 88 6.94 18.39 6.28
C SER A 88 6.75 16.93 6.69
N ILE A 89 7.71 16.36 7.41
CA ILE A 89 7.65 14.97 7.91
C ILE A 89 6.55 14.83 8.96
N GLN A 90 6.46 15.75 9.90
CA GLN A 90 5.40 15.76 10.92
C GLN A 90 4.01 15.87 10.29
N MET A 91 3.86 16.72 9.27
CA MET A 91 2.60 16.81 8.53
C MET A 91 2.25 15.48 7.87
N ASN A 92 3.21 14.80 7.23
CA ASN A 92 2.96 13.49 6.63
C ASN A 92 2.59 12.44 7.70
N ALA A 93 3.25 12.42 8.86
CA ALA A 93 2.88 11.55 9.97
C ALA A 93 1.43 11.75 10.40
N LEU A 94 1.00 13.02 10.57
CA LEU A 94 -0.37 13.36 10.93
C LEU A 94 -1.39 12.99 9.84
N ILE A 95 -1.03 13.08 8.56
CA ILE A 95 -1.89 12.60 7.47
C ILE A 95 -2.02 11.07 7.55
N GLY A 96 -0.94 10.36 7.82
CA GLY A 96 -0.96 8.92 8.07
C GLY A 96 -1.91 8.54 9.22
N ASP A 97 -1.77 9.20 10.37
CA ASP A 97 -2.64 9.01 11.55
C ASP A 97 -4.10 9.38 11.26
N TYR A 98 -4.33 10.44 10.49
CA TYR A 98 -5.67 10.84 10.06
C TYR A 98 -6.34 9.75 9.22
N HIS A 99 -5.62 9.16 8.25
CA HIS A 99 -6.17 8.08 7.44
C HIS A 99 -6.37 6.77 8.23
N SER A 100 -5.47 6.41 9.15
CA SER A 100 -5.71 5.25 10.02
C SER A 100 -6.89 5.49 10.96
N SER A 101 -7.10 6.72 11.44
CA SER A 101 -8.27 7.07 12.26
C SER A 101 -9.59 6.88 11.49
N TRP A 102 -9.62 7.15 10.18
CA TRP A 102 -10.78 6.88 9.32
C TRP A 102 -11.08 5.40 9.19
N PHE A 103 -10.05 4.55 9.06
CA PHE A 103 -10.24 3.10 9.08
C PHE A 103 -10.96 2.64 10.36
N TYR A 104 -10.49 3.08 11.53
CA TYR A 104 -11.13 2.75 12.80
C TYR A 104 -12.54 3.32 12.90
N LYS A 105 -12.71 4.59 12.52
CA LYS A 105 -13.99 5.31 12.59
C LYS A 105 -15.05 4.67 11.70
N LEU A 106 -14.70 4.30 10.46
CA LEU A 106 -15.64 3.68 9.52
C LEU A 106 -16.11 2.33 10.06
N LEU A 107 -15.18 1.43 10.38
CA LEU A 107 -15.54 0.07 10.80
C LEU A 107 -16.24 0.05 12.16
N SER A 108 -15.76 0.81 13.15
CA SER A 108 -16.43 0.87 14.45
C SER A 108 -17.76 1.63 14.39
N GLY A 109 -17.83 2.72 13.62
CA GLY A 109 -19.01 3.54 13.49
C GLY A 109 -20.16 2.87 12.75
N SER A 110 -19.87 1.94 11.84
CA SER A 110 -20.87 1.13 11.14
C SER A 110 -21.17 -0.21 11.80
N GLY A 111 -20.53 -0.53 12.94
CA GLY A 111 -20.71 -1.81 13.64
C GLY A 111 -19.97 -3.00 12.99
N GLU A 112 -19.06 -2.75 12.04
CA GLU A 112 -18.26 -3.76 11.33
C GLU A 112 -17.06 -4.24 12.17
N LEU A 113 -17.32 -4.64 13.41
CA LEU A 113 -16.29 -5.08 14.35
C LEU A 113 -15.59 -6.36 13.90
N SER A 114 -16.29 -7.26 13.19
CA SER A 114 -15.68 -8.46 12.62
C SER A 114 -14.68 -8.14 11.51
N ALA A 115 -14.96 -7.12 10.68
CA ALA A 115 -14.01 -6.66 9.68
C ALA A 115 -12.81 -5.99 10.37
N LEU A 116 -13.07 -5.15 11.38
CA LEU A 116 -12.02 -4.49 12.14
C LEU A 116 -11.05 -5.50 12.77
N ASP A 117 -11.57 -6.51 13.46
CA ASP A 117 -10.76 -7.57 14.07
C ASP A 117 -9.94 -8.33 13.02
N HIS A 118 -10.55 -8.66 11.88
CA HIS A 118 -9.88 -9.35 10.78
C HIS A 118 -8.71 -8.55 10.18
N PHE A 119 -8.87 -7.24 9.98
CA PHE A 119 -7.84 -6.42 9.33
C PHE A 119 -6.73 -5.95 10.28
N LEU A 120 -6.95 -5.99 11.60
CA LEU A 120 -5.97 -5.52 12.58
C LEU A 120 -4.67 -6.33 12.58
N GLU A 121 -4.75 -7.66 12.53
CA GLU A 121 -3.54 -8.50 12.56
C GLU A 121 -2.70 -8.38 11.28
N PRO A 122 -3.28 -8.40 10.06
CA PRO A 122 -2.53 -8.12 8.83
C PRO A 122 -1.86 -6.73 8.82
N VAL A 123 -2.53 -5.69 9.31
CA VAL A 123 -1.93 -4.34 9.43
C VAL A 123 -0.74 -4.35 10.37
N LYS A 124 -0.89 -5.02 11.53
CA LYS A 124 0.19 -5.19 12.50
C LYS A 124 1.35 -5.99 11.91
N GLN A 125 1.08 -7.05 11.15
CA GLN A 125 2.11 -7.85 10.49
C GLN A 125 2.86 -7.04 9.44
N VAL A 126 2.16 -6.26 8.60
CA VAL A 126 2.80 -5.35 7.63
C VAL A 126 3.75 -4.39 8.33
N ASN A 127 3.33 -3.77 9.44
CA ASN A 127 4.20 -2.87 10.20
C ASN A 127 5.38 -3.59 10.86
N ARG A 128 5.19 -4.81 11.38
CA ARG A 128 6.31 -5.63 11.89
C ARG A 128 7.32 -5.93 10.79
N THR A 129 6.85 -6.33 9.61
CA THR A 129 7.72 -6.62 8.45
C THR A 129 8.53 -5.39 8.04
N LYS A 130 7.95 -4.18 8.07
CA LYS A 130 8.67 -2.91 7.81
C LYS A 130 9.78 -2.66 8.83
N ILE A 131 9.47 -2.81 10.13
CA ILE A 131 10.44 -2.65 11.21
C ILE A 131 11.58 -3.66 11.07
N GLU A 132 11.25 -4.93 10.81
CA GLU A 132 12.25 -5.97 10.56
C GLU A 132 13.15 -5.64 9.37
N LEU A 133 12.56 -5.13 8.28
CA LEU A 133 13.31 -4.74 7.08
C LEU A 133 14.25 -3.55 7.34
N LEU A 134 13.86 -2.62 8.21
CA LEU A 134 14.70 -1.46 8.58
C LEU A 134 15.84 -1.80 9.55
N HIS A 135 15.63 -2.77 10.44
CA HIS A 135 16.53 -3.02 11.57
C HIS A 135 17.31 -4.33 11.51
N ASN A 136 16.95 -5.25 10.62
CA ASN A 136 17.66 -6.52 10.48
C ASN A 136 18.72 -6.44 9.37
N GLU A 137 19.97 -6.17 9.78
CA GLU A 137 21.13 -6.07 8.86
C GLU A 137 21.58 -7.42 8.27
N GLN A 138 21.02 -8.54 8.72
CA GLN A 138 21.45 -9.88 8.31
C GLN A 138 20.57 -10.51 7.21
N LEU A 139 19.57 -9.80 6.71
CA LEU A 139 18.70 -10.32 5.67
C LEU A 139 19.45 -10.49 4.35
N SER A 140 19.30 -11.67 3.74
CA SER A 140 19.73 -11.90 2.37
C SER A 140 18.90 -11.08 1.38
N ALA A 141 19.44 -10.86 0.18
CA ALA A 141 18.71 -10.14 -0.88
C ALA A 141 17.36 -10.79 -1.22
N ILE A 142 17.24 -12.12 -1.12
CA ILE A 142 15.99 -12.83 -1.38
C ILE A 142 14.98 -12.58 -0.26
N GLU A 143 15.40 -12.70 1.00
CA GLU A 143 14.52 -12.44 2.16
C GLU A 143 14.04 -10.98 2.19
N ILE A 144 14.89 -10.04 1.76
CA ILE A 144 14.52 -8.65 1.56
C ILE A 144 13.38 -8.54 0.54
N LEU A 145 13.50 -9.19 -0.62
CA LEU A 145 12.46 -9.15 -1.65
C LEU A 145 11.16 -9.77 -1.17
N ASP A 146 11.22 -10.92 -0.50
CA ASP A 146 10.04 -11.58 0.06
C ASP A 146 9.32 -10.66 1.06
N LYS A 147 10.07 -10.00 1.97
CA LYS A 147 9.51 -9.03 2.91
C LYS A 147 8.90 -7.80 2.22
N VAL A 148 9.52 -7.31 1.14
CA VAL A 148 8.96 -6.19 0.37
C VAL A 148 7.65 -6.62 -0.31
N GLU A 149 7.59 -7.81 -0.90
CA GLU A 149 6.35 -8.36 -1.45
C GLU A 149 5.27 -8.44 -0.36
N ASP A 150 5.60 -8.98 0.82
CA ASP A 150 4.69 -9.08 1.97
C ASP A 150 4.12 -7.73 2.41
N ILE A 151 4.95 -6.67 2.43
CA ILE A 151 4.50 -5.31 2.76
C ILE A 151 3.45 -4.81 1.78
N TYR A 152 3.69 -4.99 0.47
CA TYR A 152 2.79 -4.48 -0.57
C TYR A 152 1.53 -5.32 -0.76
N ILE A 153 1.58 -6.62 -0.44
CA ILE A 153 0.47 -7.54 -0.68
C ILE A 153 -0.37 -7.82 0.58
N GLY A 154 0.17 -7.61 1.79
CA GLY A 154 -0.45 -8.08 3.03
C GLY A 154 -1.90 -7.63 3.25
N LEU A 155 -2.23 -6.37 2.92
CA LEU A 155 -3.61 -5.88 3.07
C LEU A 155 -4.55 -6.40 1.96
N TYR A 156 -4.02 -6.68 0.76
CA TYR A 156 -4.79 -7.34 -0.29
C TYR A 156 -5.08 -8.80 0.04
N ASP A 157 -4.08 -9.53 0.55
CA ASP A 157 -4.24 -10.92 1.00
C ASP A 157 -5.29 -11.00 2.12
N ALA A 158 -5.26 -10.03 3.06
CA ALA A 158 -6.29 -9.89 4.09
C ALA A 158 -7.68 -9.63 3.52
N TYR A 159 -7.79 -8.74 2.53
CA TYR A 159 -9.07 -8.39 1.90
C TYR A 159 -9.65 -9.58 1.13
N ALA A 160 -8.81 -10.27 0.37
CA ALA A 160 -9.20 -11.49 -0.34
C ALA A 160 -9.63 -12.60 0.64
N SER A 161 -8.90 -12.77 1.75
CA SER A 161 -9.26 -13.73 2.80
C SER A 161 -10.59 -13.40 3.47
N TYR A 162 -10.85 -12.12 3.77
CA TYR A 162 -12.10 -11.69 4.39
C TYR A 162 -13.32 -12.07 3.54
N TYR A 163 -13.22 -11.91 2.22
CA TYR A 163 -14.27 -12.28 1.26
C TYR A 163 -14.17 -13.70 0.72
N GLN A 164 -13.24 -14.51 1.25
CA GLN A 164 -13.03 -15.91 0.87
C GLN A 164 -12.80 -16.10 -0.64
N LEU A 165 -12.04 -15.19 -1.26
CA LEU A 165 -11.73 -15.25 -2.69
C LEU A 165 -10.73 -16.40 -2.96
N THR A 166 -11.20 -17.50 -3.55
CA THR A 166 -10.42 -18.74 -3.72
C THR A 166 -9.42 -18.71 -4.87
N ASP A 167 -9.56 -17.78 -5.82
CA ASP A 167 -8.74 -17.73 -7.04
C ASP A 167 -8.26 -16.31 -7.37
N TYR A 168 -7.67 -15.62 -6.38
CA TYR A 168 -7.06 -14.31 -6.62
C TYR A 168 -5.55 -14.40 -6.92
N ASN A 169 -4.97 -15.60 -7.06
CA ASN A 169 -3.52 -15.79 -7.25
C ASN A 169 -2.97 -15.06 -8.48
N TYR A 170 -3.72 -15.06 -9.57
CA TYR A 170 -3.34 -14.32 -10.78
C TYR A 170 -3.31 -12.81 -10.51
N LEU A 171 -4.35 -12.28 -9.88
CA LEU A 171 -4.44 -10.87 -9.51
C LEU A 171 -3.37 -10.49 -8.47
N ARG A 172 -3.09 -11.37 -7.49
CA ARG A 172 -2.03 -11.22 -6.49
C ARG A 172 -0.68 -11.01 -7.18
N LYS A 173 -0.35 -11.82 -8.19
CA LYS A 173 0.86 -11.65 -9.00
C LYS A 173 0.89 -10.33 -9.75
N GLN A 174 -0.24 -9.89 -10.31
CA GLN A 174 -0.33 -8.58 -10.98
C GLN A 174 -0.11 -7.42 -10.01
N ILE A 175 -0.67 -7.49 -8.80
CA ILE A 175 -0.48 -6.47 -7.75
C ILE A 175 1.00 -6.40 -7.36
N ILE A 176 1.62 -7.55 -7.07
CA ILE A 176 3.05 -7.63 -6.75
C ILE A 176 3.88 -7.04 -7.88
N TYR A 177 3.66 -7.49 -9.11
CA TYR A 177 4.37 -6.95 -10.26
C TYR A 177 4.21 -5.43 -10.36
N HIS A 178 2.98 -4.92 -10.27
CA HIS A 178 2.70 -3.50 -10.43
C HIS A 178 3.38 -2.63 -9.36
N PHE A 179 3.30 -3.03 -8.09
CA PHE A 179 3.83 -2.22 -6.99
C PHE A 179 5.30 -2.47 -6.68
N VAL A 180 5.84 -3.67 -6.98
CA VAL A 180 7.19 -4.07 -6.60
C VAL A 180 8.18 -4.08 -7.77
N TYR A 181 7.75 -4.47 -8.98
CA TYR A 181 8.67 -4.81 -10.08
C TYR A 181 8.52 -3.92 -11.32
N ARG A 182 7.32 -3.40 -11.59
CA ARG A 182 7.05 -2.53 -12.74
C ARG A 182 7.82 -1.23 -12.63
N GLN A 183 7.82 -0.65 -11.43
CA GLN A 183 8.63 0.49 -11.03
C GLN A 183 9.47 0.09 -9.83
N GLN A 184 10.59 0.76 -9.59
CA GLN A 184 11.39 0.56 -8.38
C GLN A 184 10.68 1.26 -7.21
N PRO A 185 9.97 0.55 -6.32
CA PRO A 185 9.27 1.20 -5.22
C PRO A 185 10.25 1.72 -4.17
N PHE A 186 9.72 2.54 -3.27
CA PHE A 186 10.43 3.10 -2.13
C PHE A 186 11.28 2.06 -1.40
N TRP A 187 10.70 0.94 -0.95
CA TRP A 187 11.41 -0.06 -0.17
C TRP A 187 12.56 -0.72 -0.96
N ILE A 188 12.38 -1.01 -2.25
CA ILE A 188 13.46 -1.55 -3.09
C ILE A 188 14.58 -0.52 -3.26
N GLU A 189 14.25 0.74 -3.52
CA GLU A 189 15.25 1.82 -3.61
C GLU A 189 16.07 1.95 -2.34
N LYS A 190 15.42 1.85 -1.17
CA LYS A 190 16.11 1.89 0.13
C LYS A 190 16.98 0.66 0.35
N MET A 191 16.46 -0.53 0.09
CA MET A 191 17.19 -1.76 0.33
C MET A 191 18.40 -1.92 -0.58
N ILE A 192 18.34 -1.43 -1.82
CA ILE A 192 19.50 -1.38 -2.72
C ILE A 192 20.64 -0.50 -2.16
N LYS A 193 20.30 0.58 -1.43
CA LYS A 193 21.30 1.45 -0.78
C LYS A 193 21.98 0.76 0.40
N GLN A 194 21.32 -0.19 1.05
CA GLN A 194 21.84 -0.94 2.19
C GLN A 194 22.56 -2.23 1.77
N ASN A 195 22.02 -2.93 0.77
CA ASN A 195 22.57 -4.16 0.23
C ASN A 195 22.52 -4.11 -1.30
N SER A 196 23.69 -3.95 -1.92
CA SER A 196 23.81 -3.83 -3.38
C SER A 196 23.37 -5.09 -4.13
N GLN A 197 23.39 -6.28 -3.51
CA GLN A 197 22.94 -7.53 -4.14
C GLN A 197 21.43 -7.56 -4.41
N VAL A 198 20.66 -6.68 -3.73
CA VAL A 198 19.21 -6.58 -3.92
C VAL A 198 18.87 -6.19 -5.37
N ILE A 199 19.70 -5.37 -6.03
CA ILE A 199 19.40 -4.92 -7.40
C ILE A 199 19.42 -6.08 -8.40
N GLU A 200 20.40 -6.98 -8.28
CA GLU A 200 20.56 -8.12 -9.17
C GLU A 200 19.38 -9.08 -8.99
N LYS A 201 19.05 -9.41 -7.73
CA LYS A 201 17.92 -10.30 -7.42
C LYS A 201 16.56 -9.69 -7.78
N TRP A 202 16.41 -8.38 -7.63
CA TRP A 202 15.20 -7.67 -8.03
C TRP A 202 15.00 -7.71 -9.55
N LEU A 203 16.08 -7.50 -10.33
CA LEU A 203 16.04 -7.60 -11.80
C LEU A 203 15.73 -9.03 -12.26
N GLU A 204 16.36 -10.04 -11.65
CA GLU A 204 16.06 -11.45 -11.94
C GLU A 204 14.57 -11.76 -11.73
N ARG A 205 14.01 -11.39 -10.56
CA ARG A 205 12.60 -11.68 -10.23
C ARG A 205 11.64 -10.86 -11.09
N LYS A 206 11.99 -9.61 -11.43
CA LYS A 206 11.25 -8.79 -12.39
C LYS A 206 11.14 -9.49 -13.75
N SER A 207 12.24 -10.00 -14.29
CA SER A 207 12.22 -10.72 -15.58
C SER A 207 11.33 -11.97 -15.53
N GLN A 208 11.31 -12.71 -14.42
CA GLN A 208 10.40 -13.85 -14.24
C GLN A 208 8.92 -13.44 -14.30
N PHE A 209 8.55 -12.30 -13.71
CA PHE A 209 7.18 -11.76 -13.81
C PHE A 209 6.83 -11.34 -15.24
N GLU A 210 7.76 -10.71 -15.96
CA GLU A 210 7.57 -10.28 -17.35
C GLU A 210 7.40 -11.49 -18.30
N GLU A 211 8.24 -12.53 -18.16
CA GLU A 211 8.14 -13.78 -18.92
C GLU A 211 6.84 -14.53 -18.63
N THR A 212 6.38 -14.55 -17.37
CA THR A 212 5.12 -15.18 -16.99
C THR A 212 3.91 -14.42 -17.57
N SER A 213 4.01 -13.10 -17.70
CA SER A 213 2.94 -12.24 -18.23
C SER A 213 2.79 -12.38 -19.75
N ILE A 214 3.89 -12.62 -20.49
CA ILE A 214 3.87 -12.84 -21.95
C ILE A 214 3.27 -14.20 -22.32
N ASN A 215 3.37 -15.21 -21.45
CA ASN A 215 2.85 -16.56 -21.71
C ASN A 215 1.37 -16.76 -21.31
N CYS A 216 0.69 -15.72 -20.84
CA CYS A 216 -0.71 -15.75 -20.39
C CYS A 216 -1.66 -14.88 -21.25
N GLU A 217 -1.17 -14.30 -22.35
CA GLU A 217 -1.99 -13.67 -23.42
C GLU A 217 -2.16 -14.65 -24.61
#